data_AF-A0A0D0A3R7-F1
#
_entry.id   AF-A0A0D0A3R7-F1
#
_cell.length_a   1.000
_cell.length_b   1.000
_cell.length_c   1.000
_cell.angle_alpha   90.00
_cell.angle_beta   90.00
_cell.angle_gamma   90.00
#
_symmetry.space_group_name_H-M   'P 1'
#
loop_
_entity.id
_entity.type
_entity.pdbx_description
1 polymer ?
#
loop_
_entity_poly.entity_id
_entity_poly.type
_entity_poly.pdbx_seq_one_letter_code
_entity_poly.pdbx_strand_id
1 'polypeptide(L)'
;MGSKASIYTRQTDPFNAARVKEILRQITLGDDLSEDEQEELKQFIANNADCFALTLKEVIPIPGAELNLNVPENAIFNLRMHQRPLTPEQSRFYNERANEMLTAGIIERAPPELIRCTATTVIAQRAH
;
A
#
# COMPACT_ATOMS: atom_id res chain seq x y z
N MET A 1 -26.12 -14.75 0.66
CA MET A 1 -25.29 -14.32 1.81
C MET A 1 -25.06 -12.83 1.67
N GLY A 2 -25.65 -12.00 2.54
CA GLY A 2 -25.50 -10.55 2.45
C GLY A 2 -24.04 -10.16 2.59
N SER A 3 -23.47 -9.51 1.58
CA SER A 3 -22.16 -8.88 1.68
C SER A 3 -22.23 -7.87 2.82
N LYS A 4 -21.51 -8.10 3.92
CA LYS A 4 -21.23 -7.03 4.88
C LYS A 4 -20.69 -5.87 4.06
N ALA A 5 -21.34 -4.69 4.18
CA ALA A 5 -20.82 -3.49 3.53
C ALA A 5 -19.36 -3.34 3.95
N SER A 6 -18.47 -3.26 2.95
CA SER A 6 -17.04 -3.10 3.20
C SER A 6 -16.82 -1.74 3.85
N ILE A 7 -15.95 -1.67 4.87
CA ILE A 7 -15.54 -0.41 5.50
C ILE A 7 -14.50 0.37 4.66
N TYR A 8 -14.10 -0.17 3.51
CA TYR A 8 -13.09 0.42 2.62
C TYR A 8 -13.74 1.43 1.67
N THR A 9 -14.26 2.50 2.24
CA THR A 9 -15.09 3.50 1.56
C THR A 9 -14.37 4.80 1.24
N ARG A 10 -13.04 4.88 1.32
CA ARG A 10 -12.28 6.14 1.10
C ARG A 10 -12.70 6.90 -0.17
N GLN A 11 -12.97 6.19 -1.26
CA GLN A 11 -13.33 6.79 -2.56
C GLN A 11 -14.78 7.29 -2.64
N THR A 12 -15.68 6.79 -1.79
CA THR A 12 -17.13 7.06 -1.87
C THR A 12 -17.68 7.79 -0.64
N ASP A 13 -17.24 7.38 0.55
CA ASP A 13 -17.62 7.93 1.85
C ASP A 13 -16.41 7.81 2.82
N PRO A 14 -15.40 8.69 2.70
CA PRO A 14 -14.18 8.60 3.51
C PRO A 14 -14.43 8.80 5.01
N PHE A 15 -15.48 9.52 5.38
CA PHE A 15 -15.86 9.84 6.76
C PHE A 15 -16.88 8.85 7.36
N ASN A 16 -17.10 7.70 6.70
CA ASN A 16 -17.96 6.66 7.21
C ASN A 16 -17.59 6.30 8.65
N ALA A 17 -18.55 6.35 9.58
CA ALA A 17 -18.28 6.15 11.00
C ALA A 17 -17.59 4.80 11.32
N ALA A 18 -17.93 3.73 10.59
CA ALA A 18 -17.29 2.42 10.78
C ALA A 18 -15.83 2.43 10.29
N ARG A 19 -15.56 3.15 9.19
CA ARG A 19 -14.21 3.35 8.66
C ARG A 19 -13.35 4.19 9.60
N VAL A 20 -13.86 5.34 10.06
CA VAL A 20 -13.17 6.22 11.01
C VAL A 20 -12.82 5.47 12.29
N LYS A 21 -13.77 4.69 12.83
CA LYS A 21 -13.53 3.83 13.99
C LYS A 21 -12.40 2.83 13.76
N GLU A 22 -12.32 2.23 12.57
CA GLU A 22 -11.24 1.30 12.23
C GLU A 22 -9.89 2.02 12.09
N ILE A 23 -9.85 3.21 11.50
CA ILE A 23 -8.62 4.04 11.43
C ILE A 23 -8.10 4.31 12.85
N LEU A 24 -8.95 4.83 13.73
CA LEU A 24 -8.59 5.13 15.11
C LEU A 24 -8.13 3.88 15.87
N ARG A 25 -8.69 2.71 15.56
CA ARG A 25 -8.29 1.43 16.17
C ARG A 25 -6.90 0.96 15.72
N GLN A 26 -6.48 1.29 14.50
CA GLN A 26 -5.18 0.88 13.95
C GLN A 26 -4.04 1.85 14.31
N ILE A 27 -4.36 3.07 14.71
CA ILE A 27 -3.37 4.05 15.15
C ILE A 27 -3.03 3.81 16.62
N THR A 28 -1.74 3.65 16.89
CA THR A 28 -1.20 3.65 18.25
C THR A 28 -0.85 5.08 18.63
N LEU A 29 -1.49 5.60 19.67
CA LEU A 29 -1.11 6.88 20.29
C LEU A 29 -0.04 6.65 21.36
N GLY A 30 0.90 7.57 21.49
CA GLY A 30 1.92 7.56 22.54
C GLY A 30 1.31 7.72 23.93
N ASP A 31 2.03 7.28 24.95
CA ASP A 31 1.68 7.43 26.36
C ASP A 31 2.11 8.78 26.95
N ASP A 32 2.76 9.63 26.15
CA ASP A 32 3.21 10.98 26.47
C ASP A 32 2.12 12.05 26.34
N LEU A 33 0.92 11.67 25.89
CA LEU A 33 -0.23 12.55 25.72
C LEU A 33 -1.20 12.44 26.89
N SER A 34 -1.63 13.59 27.40
CA SER A 34 -2.75 13.70 28.33
C SER A 34 -4.06 13.21 27.69
N GLU A 35 -5.08 12.96 28.51
CA GLU A 35 -6.40 12.51 28.02
C GLU A 35 -7.03 13.54 27.04
N ASP A 36 -6.89 14.83 27.35
CA ASP A 36 -7.40 15.92 26.50
C ASP A 36 -6.68 15.97 25.15
N GLU A 37 -5.35 15.84 25.14
CA GLU A 37 -4.55 15.81 23.90
C GLU A 37 -4.83 14.57 23.06
N GLN A 38 -5.04 13.41 23.70
CA GLN A 38 -5.43 12.20 22.99
C GLN A 38 -6.80 12.36 22.32
N GLU A 39 -7.74 13.03 22.98
CA GLU A 39 -9.06 13.29 22.42
C GLU A 39 -9.00 14.30 21.26
N GLU A 40 -8.24 15.39 21.41
CA GLU A 40 -7.98 16.34 20.33
C GLU A 40 -7.36 15.65 19.11
N LEU A 41 -6.38 14.77 19.33
CA LEU A 41 -5.72 14.04 18.25
C LEU A 41 -6.67 13.03 17.57
N LYS A 42 -7.51 12.31 18.32
CA LYS A 42 -8.54 11.43 17.75
C LYS A 42 -9.52 12.22 16.88
N GLN A 43 -9.94 13.39 17.34
CA GLN A 43 -10.81 14.27 16.55
C GLN A 43 -10.10 14.79 15.30
N PHE A 44 -8.84 15.18 15.41
CA PHE A 44 -8.03 15.59 14.25
C PHE A 44 -7.93 14.46 13.22
N ILE A 45 -7.64 13.24 13.65
CA ILE A 45 -7.58 12.06 12.76
C ILE A 45 -8.94 11.80 12.11
N ALA A 46 -10.03 11.84 12.88
CA ALA A 46 -11.38 11.63 12.37
C ALA A 46 -11.78 12.68 11.32
N ASN A 47 -11.40 13.94 11.54
CA ASN A 47 -11.64 15.05 10.63
C ASN A 47 -10.78 14.99 9.35
N ASN A 48 -9.72 14.19 9.35
CA ASN A 48 -8.82 13.96 8.21
C ASN A 48 -8.84 12.49 7.75
N ALA A 49 -9.96 11.78 7.95
CA ALA A 49 -10.05 10.35 7.67
C ALA A 49 -9.81 10.00 6.19
N ASP A 50 -10.07 10.94 5.27
CA ASP A 50 -9.83 10.85 3.84
C ASP A 50 -8.34 10.76 3.45
N CYS A 51 -7.44 11.24 4.32
CA CYS A 51 -5.99 11.12 4.15
C CYS A 51 -5.47 9.70 4.37
N PHE A 52 -6.19 8.88 5.13
CA PHE A 52 -5.77 7.52 5.47
C PHE A 52 -6.30 6.51 4.45
N ALA A 53 -5.61 5.38 4.30
CA ALA A 53 -6.09 4.20 3.58
C ALA A 53 -5.99 2.99 4.49
N LEU A 54 -7.09 2.26 4.66
CA LEU A 54 -7.14 1.00 5.42
C LEU A 54 -6.67 -0.20 4.60
N THR A 55 -6.69 -0.09 3.27
CA THR A 55 -6.19 -1.13 2.36
C THR A 55 -5.53 -0.54 1.13
N LEU A 56 -4.74 -1.37 0.43
CA LEU A 56 -4.13 -1.01 -0.85
C LEU A 56 -5.17 -0.59 -1.92
N LYS A 57 -6.40 -1.11 -1.86
CA LYS A 57 -7.49 -0.73 -2.80
C LYS A 57 -7.95 0.72 -2.63
N GLU A 58 -7.72 1.29 -1.45
CA GLU A 58 -8.05 2.69 -1.18
C GLU A 58 -6.90 3.63 -1.57
N VAL A 59 -5.77 3.13 -2.05
CA VAL A 59 -4.68 3.97 -2.60
C VAL A 59 -5.12 4.49 -3.97
N ILE A 60 -5.17 5.82 -4.11
CA ILE A 60 -5.66 6.48 -5.32
C ILE A 60 -4.45 6.98 -6.10
N PRO A 61 -4.31 6.64 -7.40
CA PRO A 61 -3.27 7.21 -8.24
C PRO A 61 -3.50 8.70 -8.42
N ILE A 62 -2.42 9.49 -8.48
CA ILE A 62 -2.52 10.92 -8.77
C ILE A 62 -2.94 11.09 -10.24
N PRO A 63 -4.09 11.71 -10.55
CA PRO A 63 -4.55 11.85 -11.93
C PRO A 63 -3.54 12.63 -12.77
N GLY A 64 -3.11 12.05 -13.88
CA GLY A 64 -2.15 12.67 -14.80
C GLY A 64 -0.71 12.74 -14.27
N ALA A 65 -0.39 12.09 -13.16
CA ALA A 65 1.00 12.00 -12.72
C ALA A 65 1.79 11.11 -13.70
N GLU A 66 2.82 11.70 -14.31
CA GLU A 66 3.77 11.01 -15.15
C GLU A 66 5.11 10.90 -14.42
N LEU A 67 5.66 9.68 -14.35
CA LEU A 67 7.00 9.44 -13.84
C LEU A 67 7.98 9.44 -15.01
N ASN A 68 8.69 10.56 -15.22
CA ASN A 68 9.80 10.60 -16.16
C ASN A 68 11.06 10.05 -15.51
N LEU A 69 11.44 8.82 -15.88
CA LEU A 69 12.66 8.16 -15.40
C LEU A 69 13.95 8.72 -16.02
N ASN A 70 13.86 9.68 -16.94
CA ASN A 70 15.00 10.28 -17.66
C ASN A 70 15.97 9.24 -18.24
N VAL A 71 15.41 8.16 -18.80
CA VAL A 71 16.21 7.06 -19.36
C VAL A 71 16.87 7.53 -20.66
N PRO A 72 18.22 7.47 -20.77
CA PRO A 72 18.90 7.79 -22.02
C PRO A 72 18.47 6.87 -23.18
N GLU A 73 18.42 7.40 -24.41
CA GLU A 73 18.02 6.63 -25.60
C GLU A 73 18.91 5.40 -25.84
N ASN A 74 20.19 5.49 -25.48
CA ASN A 74 21.20 4.44 -25.64
C ASN A 74 21.41 3.62 -24.35
N ALA A 75 20.53 3.73 -23.36
CA ALA A 75 20.65 2.95 -22.13
C ALA A 75 20.49 1.45 -22.42
N ILE A 76 21.49 0.67 -22.00
CA ILE A 76 21.45 -0.79 -22.06
C ILE A 76 21.14 -1.30 -20.66
N PHE A 77 19.99 -1.93 -20.50
CA PHE A 77 19.59 -2.54 -19.24
C PHE A 77 19.89 -4.04 -19.25
N ASN A 78 20.27 -4.55 -18.08
CA ASN A 78 20.44 -5.98 -17.90
C ASN A 78 19.09 -6.64 -17.61
N LEU A 79 18.71 -7.61 -18.45
CA LEU A 79 17.52 -8.45 -18.24
C LEU A 79 17.84 -9.74 -17.46
N ARG A 80 19.11 -10.01 -17.17
CA ARG A 80 19.51 -11.18 -16.37
C ARG A 80 19.24 -10.91 -14.89
N MET A 81 18.26 -11.62 -14.35
CA MET A 81 17.99 -11.63 -12.91
C MET A 81 18.80 -12.70 -12.19
N HIS A 82 19.62 -12.28 -11.23
CA HIS A 82 20.21 -13.16 -10.23
C HIS A 82 19.41 -13.07 -8.91
N GLN A 83 18.15 -13.50 -8.96
CA GLN A 83 17.28 -13.50 -7.78
C GLN A 83 17.73 -14.60 -6.81
N ARG A 84 18.04 -14.23 -5.57
CA ARG A 84 18.28 -15.21 -4.51
C ARG A 84 16.97 -16.00 -4.28
N PRO A 85 17.02 -17.34 -4.24
CA PRO A 85 15.84 -18.15 -3.92
C PRO A 85 15.25 -17.72 -2.57
N LEU A 86 13.94 -17.52 -2.54
CA LEU A 86 13.21 -17.24 -1.32
C LEU A 86 12.96 -18.56 -0.56
N THR A 87 13.00 -18.51 0.77
CA THR A 87 12.51 -19.65 1.57
C THR A 87 11.01 -19.84 1.37
N PRO A 88 10.43 -21.02 1.68
CA PRO A 88 8.99 -21.24 1.53
C PRO A 88 8.12 -20.19 2.24
N GLU A 89 8.50 -19.82 3.47
CA GLU A 89 7.82 -18.79 4.27
C GLU A 89 7.91 -17.41 3.61
N GLN A 90 9.09 -17.03 3.11
CA GLN A 90 9.31 -15.79 2.38
C GLN A 90 8.51 -15.73 1.07
N SER A 91 8.46 -16.84 0.34
CA SER A 91 7.69 -16.98 -0.90
C SER A 91 6.19 -16.81 -0.64
N ARG A 92 5.66 -17.46 0.42
CA ARG A 92 4.25 -17.31 0.81
C ARG A 92 3.92 -15.84 1.12
N PHE A 93 4.71 -15.21 1.98
CA PHE A 93 4.55 -13.79 2.32
C PHE A 93 4.61 -12.88 1.08
N TYR A 94 5.60 -13.07 0.22
CA TYR A 94 5.77 -12.29 -0.99
C TYR A 94 4.56 -12.43 -1.93
N ASN A 95 4.12 -13.66 -2.18
CA ASN A 95 3.00 -13.94 -3.08
C ASN A 95 1.68 -13.38 -2.52
N GLU A 96 1.46 -13.44 -1.21
CA GLU A 96 0.30 -12.81 -0.56
C GLU A 96 0.27 -11.29 -0.83
N ARG A 97 1.39 -10.59 -0.59
CA ARG A 97 1.51 -9.15 -0.85
C ARG A 97 1.36 -8.80 -2.33
N ALA A 98 2.00 -9.56 -3.22
CA ALA A 98 1.90 -9.35 -4.67
C ALA A 98 0.45 -9.55 -5.16
N ASN A 99 -0.25 -10.56 -4.65
CA ASN A 99 -1.66 -10.79 -4.97
C ASN A 99 -2.57 -9.67 -4.45
N GLU A 100 -2.31 -9.12 -3.27
CA GLU A 100 -3.03 -7.95 -2.76
C GLU A 100 -2.85 -6.73 -3.68
N MET A 101 -1.61 -6.45 -4.12
CA MET A 101 -1.31 -5.37 -5.07
C MET A 101 -1.97 -5.59 -6.43
N LEU A 102 -1.95 -6.83 -6.96
CA LEU A 102 -2.64 -7.20 -8.20
C LEU A 102 -4.16 -6.98 -8.07
N THR A 103 -4.74 -7.43 -6.96
CA THR A 103 -6.18 -7.29 -6.70
C THR A 103 -6.59 -5.83 -6.47
N ALA A 104 -5.65 -5.00 -6.02
CA ALA A 104 -5.84 -3.56 -5.89
C ALA A 104 -5.57 -2.77 -7.18
N GLY A 105 -5.08 -3.42 -8.25
CA GLY A 105 -4.73 -2.75 -9.50
C GLY A 105 -3.49 -1.86 -9.40
N ILE A 106 -2.65 -2.04 -8.38
CA ILE A 106 -1.40 -1.28 -8.20
C ILE A 106 -0.31 -1.79 -9.14
N ILE A 107 -0.29 -3.11 -9.38
CA ILE A 107 0.62 -3.76 -10.32
C ILE A 107 -0.18 -4.61 -11.31
N GLU A 108 0.44 -4.93 -12.43
CA GLU A 108 -0.13 -5.80 -13.44
C GLU A 108 0.88 -6.83 -13.94
N ARG A 109 0.38 -7.85 -14.65
CA ARG A 109 1.25 -8.81 -15.31
C ARG A 109 1.76 -8.20 -16.63
N ALA A 110 3.07 -8.07 -16.76
CA ALA A 110 3.69 -7.63 -18.00
C ALA A 110 4.14 -8.84 -18.85
N PRO A 111 3.85 -8.86 -20.16
CA PRO A 111 4.47 -9.83 -21.07
C PRO A 111 5.98 -9.57 -21.16
N PRO A 112 6.82 -10.61 -21.32
CA PRO A 112 8.28 -10.46 -21.33
C PRO A 112 8.80 -9.45 -22.36
N GLU A 113 8.12 -9.31 -23.49
CA GLU A 113 8.47 -8.41 -24.59
C GLU A 113 8.41 -6.93 -24.22
N LEU A 114 7.60 -6.56 -23.22
CA LEU A 114 7.48 -5.19 -22.72
C LEU A 114 8.48 -4.88 -21.61
N ILE A 115 9.21 -5.88 -21.11
CA ILE A 115 10.15 -5.71 -20.01
C ILE A 115 11.47 -5.15 -20.55
N ARG A 116 11.74 -3.88 -20.23
CA ARG A 116 13.00 -3.21 -20.58
C ARG A 116 14.09 -3.36 -19.52
N CYS A 117 13.72 -3.61 -18.27
CA CYS A 117 14.65 -3.74 -17.16
C CYS A 117 14.06 -4.66 -16.08
N THR A 118 14.92 -5.37 -15.37
CA THR A 118 14.55 -6.23 -14.24
C THR A 118 15.41 -5.92 -13.03
N ALA A 119 14.81 -5.86 -11.85
CA ALA A 119 15.52 -5.70 -10.59
C ALA A 119 15.26 -6.90 -9.67
N THR A 120 16.23 -7.21 -8.81
CA THR A 120 16.03 -8.24 -7.78
C THR A 120 15.08 -7.73 -6.70
N THR A 121 14.23 -8.63 -6.22
CA THR A 121 13.36 -8.37 -5.07
C THR A 121 14.08 -8.72 -3.79
N VAL A 122 14.06 -7.80 -2.83
CA VAL A 122 14.56 -8.02 -1.47
C VAL A 122 13.40 -7.88 -0.50
N ILE A 123 13.16 -8.92 0.30
CA ILE A 123 12.21 -8.85 1.41
C ILE A 123 12.94 -8.20 2.59
N ALA A 124 12.50 -7.02 2.98
CA ALA A 124 13.07 -6.32 4.12
C ALA A 124 12.92 -7.16 5.39
N GLN A 125 14.00 -7.27 6.16
CA GLN A 125 13.93 -7.83 7.51
C GLN A 125 13.25 -6.80 8.41
N ARG A 126 12.33 -7.24 9.29
CA ARG A 126 11.79 -6.34 10.32
C ARG A 126 12.97 -5.90 11.19
N ALA A 127 13.13 -4.58 11.36
CA ALA A 127 13.99 -4.06 12.41
C ALA A 127 13.45 -4.55 13.76
N HIS A 128 14.36 -5.03 14.61
CA HIS A 128 14.06 -5.59 15.93
C HIS A 128 13.46 -4.55 16.88
#